data_AF-A0A6A6MWK0-F1
#
_entry.id   AF-A0A6A6MWK0-F1
#
_cell.length_a   1.000
_cell.length_b   1.000
_cell.length_c   1.000
_cell.angle_alpha   90.00
_cell.angle_beta   90.00
_cell.angle_gamma   90.00
#
_symmetry.space_group_name_H-M   'P 1'
#
loop_
_entity.id
_entity.type
_entity.pdbx_description
1 polymer ?
#
loop_
_entity_poly.entity_id
_entity_poly.type
_entity_poly.pdbx_seq_one_letter_code
_entity_poly.pdbx_strand_id
1 'polypeptide(L)'
;MLRKFREVREEDHVVGIFIRNCTIYDTNNGVRIKTWPALHGGIASDMHFEDIIMKNVSIPILIDQVYCPWNQCNPKIPSKVKINNVSFKNIQGSSTTPIAIRLNCSSSVPCEKVELANINLEYIGADGP
;
A
#
# COMPACT_ATOMS: atom_id res chain seq x y z
N MET A 1 -26.55 35.36 -1.45
CA MET A 1 -26.46 33.92 -1.11
C MET A 1 -25.47 33.27 -2.09
N LEU A 2 -24.19 33.21 -1.72
CA LEU A 2 -23.17 32.55 -2.56
C LEU A 2 -23.27 31.05 -2.33
N ARG A 3 -23.85 30.33 -3.30
CA ARG A 3 -23.69 28.87 -3.38
C ARG A 3 -22.24 28.61 -3.77
N LYS A 4 -21.43 28.20 -2.81
CA LYS A 4 -20.09 27.68 -3.09
C LYS A 4 -20.28 26.38 -3.86
N PHE A 5 -19.84 26.39 -5.11
CA PHE A 5 -19.89 25.25 -6.01
C PHE A 5 -19.20 24.05 -5.36
N ARG A 6 -19.85 22.90 -5.50
CA ARG A 6 -19.36 21.58 -5.13
C ARG A 6 -18.08 21.30 -5.92
N GLU A 7 -16.92 21.41 -5.28
CA GLU A 7 -15.70 20.73 -5.74
C GLU A 7 -15.50 19.46 -4.92
N VAL A 8 -16.48 18.56 -5.02
CA VAL A 8 -16.16 17.13 -4.83
C VAL A 8 -15.54 16.74 -6.15
N ARG A 9 -14.21 16.78 -6.22
CA ARG A 9 -13.50 15.99 -7.23
C ARG A 9 -13.82 14.55 -6.87
N GLU A 10 -14.69 13.89 -7.64
CA GLU A 10 -14.83 12.44 -7.60
C GLU A 10 -13.43 11.89 -7.87
N GLU A 11 -12.68 11.57 -6.81
CA GLU A 11 -11.64 10.58 -6.95
C GLU A 11 -12.35 9.24 -6.88
N ASP A 12 -12.43 8.58 -8.04
CA ASP A 12 -13.09 7.29 -8.19
C ASP A 12 -12.61 6.32 -7.11
N HIS A 13 -13.57 5.64 -6.50
CA HIS A 13 -13.28 4.55 -5.58
C HIS A 13 -12.48 3.46 -6.31
N VAL A 14 -11.37 3.04 -5.72
CA VAL A 14 -10.58 1.92 -6.25
C VAL A 14 -11.08 0.65 -5.58
N VAL A 15 -11.84 -0.16 -6.31
CA VAL A 15 -12.45 -1.38 -5.75
C VAL A 15 -12.27 -2.57 -6.68
N GLY A 16 -12.07 -3.77 -6.12
CA GLY A 16 -12.08 -5.02 -6.88
C GLY A 16 -10.80 -5.28 -7.67
N ILE A 17 -9.63 -5.05 -7.05
CA ILE A 17 -8.33 -5.29 -7.69
C ILE A 17 -7.81 -6.67 -7.33
N PHE A 18 -7.44 -7.45 -8.33
CA PHE A 18 -6.83 -8.76 -8.14
C PHE A 18 -5.51 -8.83 -8.91
N ILE A 19 -4.41 -9.05 -8.21
CA ILE A 19 -3.09 -9.32 -8.80
C ILE A 19 -2.68 -10.71 -8.35
N ARG A 20 -2.50 -11.63 -9.31
CA ARG A 20 -2.21 -13.02 -8.99
C ARG A 20 -1.27 -13.70 -9.97
N ASN A 21 -0.60 -14.75 -9.49
CA ASN A 21 0.24 -15.65 -10.29
C ASN A 21 1.29 -14.91 -11.12
N CYS A 22 2.10 -14.08 -10.45
CA CYS A 22 3.12 -13.27 -11.11
C CYS A 22 4.45 -13.29 -10.37
N THR A 23 5.50 -12.86 -11.05
CA THR A 23 6.83 -12.66 -10.47
C THR A 23 7.19 -11.19 -10.56
N ILE A 24 7.60 -10.60 -9.43
CA ILE A 24 8.14 -9.24 -9.36
C ILE A 24 9.62 -9.35 -9.00
N TYR A 25 10.49 -8.75 -9.80
CA TYR A 25 11.93 -8.90 -9.64
C TYR A 25 12.70 -7.59 -9.84
N ASP A 26 13.84 -7.44 -9.17
CA ASP A 26 14.78 -6.32 -9.32
C ASP A 26 14.13 -4.92 -9.19
N THR A 27 13.25 -4.76 -8.20
CA THR A 27 12.53 -3.50 -7.96
C THR A 27 12.67 -3.02 -6.51
N ASN A 28 12.43 -1.72 -6.28
CA ASN A 28 12.43 -1.20 -4.91
C ASN A 28 11.18 -1.61 -4.12
N ASN A 29 10.05 -1.92 -4.76
CA ASN A 29 8.83 -2.32 -4.07
C ASN A 29 8.14 -3.42 -4.86
N GLY A 30 7.58 -4.40 -4.14
CA GLY A 30 6.74 -5.42 -4.74
C GLY A 30 5.32 -4.90 -4.92
N VAL A 31 4.40 -5.40 -4.10
CA VAL A 31 3.05 -4.86 -4.03
C VAL A 31 3.05 -3.58 -3.19
N ARG A 32 2.53 -2.49 -3.76
CA ARG A 32 2.45 -1.19 -3.09
C ARG A 32 1.08 -0.54 -3.23
N ILE A 33 0.46 -0.19 -2.10
CA ILE A 33 -0.70 0.70 -2.01
C ILE A 33 -0.21 2.02 -1.41
N LYS A 34 -0.52 3.15 -2.06
CA LYS A 34 -0.10 4.48 -1.60
C LYS A 34 -1.26 5.47 -1.65
N THR A 35 -1.44 6.27 -0.60
CA THR A 35 -2.45 7.32 -0.56
C THR A 35 -1.83 8.61 -0.07
N TRP A 36 -2.20 9.73 -0.69
CA TRP A 36 -1.73 11.04 -0.27
C TRP A 36 -2.41 11.49 1.04
N PRO A 37 -1.71 12.31 1.85
CA PRO A 37 -2.35 13.26 2.77
C PRO A 37 -3.43 14.04 2.04
N ALA A 38 -4.67 13.99 2.52
CA ALA A 38 -5.80 14.57 1.81
C ALA A 38 -6.78 15.23 2.77
N LEU A 39 -7.33 16.38 2.35
CA LEU A 39 -8.45 17.04 3.05
C LEU A 39 -9.78 16.32 2.78
N HIS A 40 -9.88 15.62 1.65
CA HIS A 40 -11.06 14.87 1.23
C HIS A 40 -10.77 13.37 1.25
N GLY A 41 -11.81 12.58 1.55
CA GLY A 41 -11.70 11.13 1.64
C GLY A 41 -11.84 10.43 0.29
N GLY A 42 -11.71 9.12 0.33
CA GLY A 42 -11.88 8.19 -0.79
C GLY A 42 -11.96 6.77 -0.26
N ILE A 43 -12.23 5.79 -1.12
CA ILE A 43 -12.27 4.38 -0.74
C ILE A 43 -11.34 3.61 -1.65
N ALA A 44 -10.45 2.82 -1.04
CA ALA A 44 -9.69 1.77 -1.71
C ALA A 44 -10.01 0.46 -0.99
N SER A 45 -10.70 -0.47 -1.66
CA SER A 45 -11.14 -1.70 -0.99
C SER A 45 -11.21 -2.91 -1.90
N ASP A 46 -11.32 -4.10 -1.32
CA ASP A 46 -11.46 -5.34 -2.11
C ASP A 46 -10.26 -5.53 -3.05
N MET A 47 -9.08 -5.58 -2.44
CA MET A 47 -7.80 -5.69 -3.17
C MET A 47 -7.05 -6.94 -2.71
N HIS A 48 -6.73 -7.82 -3.65
CA HIS A 48 -6.20 -9.14 -3.37
C HIS A 48 -4.92 -9.40 -4.16
N PHE A 49 -3.85 -9.75 -3.45
CA PHE A 49 -2.52 -10.02 -3.99
C PHE A 49 -2.12 -11.44 -3.63
N GLU A 50 -2.13 -12.34 -4.62
CA GLU A 50 -2.10 -13.78 -4.37
C GLU A 50 -1.07 -14.51 -5.25
N ASP A 51 -0.38 -15.51 -4.70
CA ASP A 51 0.55 -16.36 -5.46
C ASP A 51 1.63 -15.53 -6.20
N ILE A 52 2.35 -14.69 -5.46
CA ILE A 52 3.35 -13.77 -6.00
C ILE A 52 4.76 -14.22 -5.59
N ILE A 53 5.67 -14.30 -6.56
CA ILE A 53 7.09 -14.56 -6.32
C ILE A 53 7.86 -13.24 -6.36
N MET A 54 8.59 -12.92 -5.29
CA MET A 54 9.43 -11.73 -5.14
C MET A 54 10.90 -12.13 -5.32
N LYS A 55 11.63 -11.50 -6.23
CA LYS A 55 13.06 -11.76 -6.42
C LYS A 55 13.85 -10.48 -6.32
N ASN A 56 14.74 -10.38 -5.34
CA ASN A 56 15.62 -9.21 -5.20
C ASN A 56 14.83 -7.89 -5.10
N VAL A 57 13.77 -7.88 -4.27
CA VAL A 57 12.87 -6.73 -4.11
C VAL A 57 13.17 -6.00 -2.80
N SER A 58 13.28 -4.67 -2.77
CA SER A 58 13.66 -3.97 -1.53
C SER A 58 12.60 -4.01 -0.43
N ILE A 59 11.36 -3.62 -0.72
CA ILE A 59 10.22 -3.78 0.21
C ILE A 59 9.10 -4.52 -0.53
N PRO A 60 9.02 -5.85 -0.43
CA PRO A 60 8.02 -6.67 -1.09
C PRO A 60 6.56 -6.25 -0.88
N ILE A 61 6.17 -5.86 0.34
CA ILE A 61 4.78 -5.49 0.65
C ILE A 61 4.75 -4.14 1.37
N LEU A 62 4.08 -3.15 0.77
CA LEU A 62 3.99 -1.79 1.31
C LEU A 62 2.58 -1.22 1.23
N ILE A 63 2.02 -0.81 2.38
CA ILE A 63 0.92 0.15 2.44
C ILE A 63 1.50 1.46 3.00
N ASP A 64 1.34 2.56 2.27
CA ASP A 64 1.91 3.87 2.59
C ASP A 64 0.84 4.97 2.52
N GLN A 65 0.14 5.18 3.63
CA GLN A 65 -0.89 6.22 3.75
C GLN A 65 -0.34 7.60 4.18
N VAL A 66 0.98 7.75 4.25
CA VAL A 66 1.66 9.04 4.47
C VAL A 66 2.47 9.46 3.25
N TYR A 67 2.15 8.88 2.08
CA TYR A 67 2.91 9.09 0.86
C TYR A 67 2.93 10.57 0.47
N CYS A 68 4.12 11.16 0.49
CA CYS A 68 4.35 12.58 0.26
C CYS A 68 5.60 12.78 -0.61
N PRO A 69 5.53 12.49 -1.91
CA PRO A 69 6.68 12.66 -2.77
C PRO A 69 7.06 14.15 -2.82
N TRP A 70 8.37 14.42 -2.78
CA TRP A 70 8.94 15.77 -2.91
C TRP A 70 8.47 16.78 -1.84
N ASN A 71 7.93 16.30 -0.71
CA ASN A 71 7.39 17.16 0.36
C ASN A 71 6.29 18.12 -0.11
N GLN A 72 5.55 17.77 -1.18
CA GLN A 72 4.44 18.59 -1.72
C GLN A 72 3.11 18.35 -0.98
N CYS A 73 3.17 17.96 0.29
CA CYS A 73 2.00 17.71 1.13
C CYS A 73 2.21 18.34 2.51
N ASN A 74 1.14 18.41 3.31
CA ASN A 74 1.26 18.75 4.72
C ASN A 74 1.33 17.46 5.57
N PRO A 75 2.49 17.12 6.16
CA PRO A 75 2.66 15.88 6.92
C PRO A 75 1.83 15.85 8.23
N LYS A 76 1.30 17.00 8.67
CA LYS A 76 0.38 17.06 9.82
C LYS A 76 -1.04 16.63 9.47
N ILE A 77 -1.36 16.52 8.18
CA ILE A 77 -2.69 16.11 7.71
C ILE A 77 -2.60 14.61 7.37
N PRO A 78 -3.26 13.72 8.14
CA PRO A 78 -3.31 12.31 7.80
C PRO A 78 -4.19 12.07 6.56
N SER A 79 -3.89 11.02 5.79
CA SER A 79 -4.76 10.61 4.68
C SER A 79 -6.16 10.26 5.18
N LYS A 80 -7.18 10.64 4.40
CA LYS A 80 -8.60 10.35 4.66
C LYS A 80 -9.14 9.24 3.76
N VAL A 81 -8.29 8.59 2.98
CA VAL A 81 -8.68 7.43 2.17
C VAL A 81 -8.87 6.23 3.08
N LYS A 82 -10.06 5.63 3.04
CA LYS A 82 -10.32 4.38 3.75
C LYS A 82 -9.76 3.21 2.94
N ILE A 83 -8.77 2.52 3.50
CA ILE A 83 -8.28 1.24 2.99
C ILE A 83 -8.96 0.12 3.78
N ASN A 84 -9.69 -0.76 3.09
CA ASN A 84 -10.39 -1.86 3.75
C ASN A 84 -10.46 -3.13 2.88
N ASN A 85 -10.50 -4.31 3.50
CA ASN A 85 -10.63 -5.60 2.79
C ASN A 85 -9.49 -5.78 1.78
N VAL A 86 -8.27 -5.88 2.30
CA VAL A 86 -7.05 -6.07 1.50
C VAL A 86 -6.40 -7.37 1.94
N SER A 87 -6.03 -8.25 1.02
CA SER A 87 -5.31 -9.47 1.37
C SER A 87 -4.03 -9.65 0.58
N PHE A 88 -2.99 -10.10 1.27
CA PHE A 88 -1.75 -10.59 0.68
C PHE A 88 -1.62 -12.06 1.07
N LYS A 89 -1.64 -12.95 0.08
CA LYS A 89 -1.66 -14.40 0.29
C LYS A 89 -0.62 -15.10 -0.57
N ASN A 90 0.05 -16.10 0.01
CA ASN A 90 1.01 -16.96 -0.69
C ASN A 90 2.11 -16.14 -1.42
N ILE A 91 2.66 -15.13 -0.77
CA ILE A 91 3.74 -14.30 -1.32
C ILE A 91 5.08 -14.83 -0.82
N GLN A 92 5.95 -15.18 -1.75
CA GLN A 92 7.19 -15.93 -1.47
C GLN A 92 8.40 -15.27 -2.13
N GLY A 93 9.60 -15.49 -1.61
CA GLY A 93 10.86 -15.12 -2.28
C GLY A 93 11.76 -14.25 -1.41
N SER A 94 12.33 -13.17 -1.94
CA SER A 94 13.38 -12.41 -1.23
C SER A 94 13.17 -10.90 -1.11
N SER A 95 13.64 -10.36 0.02
CA SER A 95 13.73 -8.93 0.34
C SER A 95 15.20 -8.48 0.36
N THR A 96 15.50 -7.31 -0.20
CA THR A 96 16.86 -6.70 -0.11
C THR A 96 16.99 -5.70 1.03
N THR A 97 15.92 -5.46 1.80
CA THR A 97 15.98 -4.71 3.06
C THR A 97 15.46 -5.56 4.23
N PRO A 98 15.88 -5.29 5.47
CA PRO A 98 15.37 -6.00 6.65
C PRO A 98 13.85 -5.85 6.84
N ILE A 99 13.24 -4.80 6.28
CA ILE A 99 11.81 -4.54 6.38
C ILE A 99 11.13 -5.04 5.11
N ALA A 100 10.78 -6.32 5.10
CA ALA A 100 10.10 -6.94 3.96
C ALA A 100 8.63 -6.50 3.81
N ILE A 101 7.99 -6.15 4.94
CA ILE A 101 6.59 -5.74 5.01
C ILE A 101 6.51 -4.45 5.83
N ARG A 102 5.84 -3.44 5.28
CA ARG A 102 5.52 -2.20 6.00
C ARG A 102 4.09 -1.79 5.75
N LEU A 103 3.30 -1.72 6.82
CA LEU A 103 1.90 -1.28 6.78
C LEU A 103 1.77 0.06 7.52
N ASN A 104 2.05 1.15 6.82
CA ASN A 104 2.00 2.50 7.36
C ASN A 104 0.63 3.13 7.12
N CYS A 105 -0.35 2.74 7.93
CA CYS A 105 -1.74 3.18 7.82
C CYS A 105 -1.95 4.57 8.44
N SER A 106 -3.00 5.27 8.00
CA SER A 106 -3.35 6.61 8.45
C SER A 106 -3.73 6.60 9.92
N SER A 107 -3.20 7.55 10.70
CA SER A 107 -3.54 7.71 12.11
C SER A 107 -4.99 8.15 12.35
N SER A 108 -5.66 8.69 11.34
CA SER A 108 -7.05 9.16 11.46
C SER A 108 -8.08 8.27 10.79
N VAL A 109 -7.65 7.45 9.82
CA VAL A 109 -8.48 6.44 9.15
C VAL A 109 -7.61 5.18 8.97
N PRO A 110 -7.36 4.41 10.04
CA PRO A 110 -6.51 3.22 9.97
C PRO A 110 -7.03 2.21 8.95
N CYS A 111 -6.14 1.37 8.41
CA CYS A 111 -6.55 0.29 7.54
C CYS A 111 -7.39 -0.72 8.32
N GLU A 112 -8.48 -1.21 7.71
CA GLU A 112 -9.35 -2.23 8.28
C GLU A 112 -9.26 -3.52 7.45
N LYS A 113 -9.37 -4.69 8.11
CA LYS A 113 -9.41 -6.00 7.43
C LYS A 113 -8.26 -6.19 6.42
N VAL A 114 -7.04 -5.87 6.85
CA VAL A 114 -5.81 -6.21 6.10
C VAL A 114 -5.35 -7.59 6.56
N GLU A 115 -5.31 -8.55 5.64
CA GLU A 115 -4.92 -9.93 5.90
C GLU A 115 -3.55 -10.24 5.28
N LEU A 116 -2.66 -10.84 6.07
CA LEU A 116 -1.40 -11.43 5.61
C LEU A 116 -1.49 -12.94 5.88
N ALA A 117 -1.39 -13.78 4.85
CA ALA A 117 -1.41 -15.23 5.01
C ALA A 117 -0.33 -15.89 4.14
N ASN A 118 0.39 -16.87 4.70
CA ASN A 118 1.42 -17.63 4.00
C ASN A 118 2.47 -16.74 3.30
N ILE A 119 3.06 -15.82 4.07
CA ILE A 119 4.11 -14.93 3.57
C ILE A 119 5.47 -15.53 3.93
N ASN A 120 6.30 -15.80 2.92
CA ASN A 120 7.64 -16.37 3.10
C ASN A 120 8.68 -15.53 2.34
N LEU A 121 9.25 -14.52 3.00
CA LEU A 121 10.20 -13.59 2.40
C LEU A 121 11.53 -13.65 3.14
N GLU A 122 12.57 -14.11 2.45
CA GLU A 122 13.94 -14.21 2.97
C GLU A 122 14.69 -12.90 2.76
N TYR A 123 15.34 -12.39 3.80
CA TYR A 123 16.23 -11.24 3.66
C TYR A 123 17.56 -11.68 3.05
N ILE A 124 17.96 -11.05 1.95
CA ILE A 124 19.20 -11.35 1.21
C ILE A 124 20.14 -10.13 1.11
N GLY A 125 19.93 -9.10 1.92
CA GLY A 125 20.74 -7.88 1.88
C GLY A 125 22.10 -8.04 2.56
N ALA A 126 22.90 -6.98 2.48
CA ALA A 126 24.31 -6.99 2.90
C ALA A 126 24.52 -7.23 4.40
N ASP A 127 23.49 -7.04 5.22
CA ASP A 127 23.58 -7.27 6.67
C ASP A 127 23.45 -8.75 7.06
N GLY A 128 23.27 -9.64 6.07
CA GLY A 128 23.07 -11.09 6.26
C GLY A 128 21.65 -11.44 6.74
N PRO A 129 21.23 -12.71 6.65
CA PRO A 129 19.97 -13.17 7.25
C PRO A 129 19.97 -13.07 8.78
#